data_AF-A0A835E9J0-F1
#
_entry.id   AF-A0A835E9J0-F1
#
_cell.length_a   1.000
_cell.length_b   1.000
_cell.length_c   1.000
_cell.angle_alpha   90.00
_cell.angle_beta   90.00
_cell.angle_gamma   90.00
#
_symmetry.space_group_name_H-M   'P 1'
#
loop_
_entity.id
_entity.type
_entity.pdbx_description
1 polymer ?
#
loop_
_entity_poly.entity_id
_entity_poly.type
_entity_poly.pdbx_seq_one_letter_code
_entity_poly.pdbx_strand_id
1 'polypeptide(L)'
;MAQFPVTPAAAAATGHRASPSPRSSTSLPRRTTVLTSIGAAAGSPSWRGAVAVTRAASGSDKAAVARTIINPNDVPVLSFSELGCFEWQLCTQTGYALHYTVKNFFELEYTIKAQVIYFNKSITLPLKVAERLETFQASGTRNQNYMAMYSSIFGGITTDPSAMVIPIDDHMVHRGHGVFDTAAIMDGHLYELEQHLDRFLRSALMAKISLPFDRSTIRSILIQTVSASTCTQGSLRYWLSVGPGDFQLSSSGCTNPALYAVVIESPFLQVPAGCKVVTSSIPIKSPQFAVMKSVNYLPNALTKVEGEENGAFTGIWLDDEGFVAEGSNMNVAFVTAGKELLLPSFDKILSGCTAKRVLTLAEQLVADGRLSRIISRNVGVHEGKAADEMMLIGSGILVKPVVQWDDKIIGSGQEGPIAQALYDLILEDMRSGPPSVRIRVSY
;
A
#
# COMPACT_ATOMS: atom_id res chain seq x y z
N MET A 1 -3.65 -18.14 -61.96
CA MET A 1 -2.41 -17.93 -62.72
C MET A 1 -1.25 -18.00 -61.73
N ALA A 2 -0.29 -18.89 -62.00
CA ALA A 2 1.03 -19.10 -61.36
C ALA A 2 1.05 -19.37 -59.83
N GLN A 3 1.15 -20.63 -59.36
CA GLN A 3 2.34 -21.51 -59.25
C GLN A 3 3.20 -21.26 -57.98
N PHE A 4 2.91 -22.05 -56.93
CA PHE A 4 3.78 -22.96 -56.13
C PHE A 4 5.33 -22.93 -56.30
N PRO A 5 6.11 -23.67 -55.49
CA PRO A 5 6.15 -23.90 -54.02
C PRO A 5 7.62 -23.92 -53.47
N VAL A 6 7.84 -24.41 -52.24
CA VAL A 6 8.82 -25.45 -51.83
C VAL A 6 9.35 -25.22 -50.39
N THR A 7 9.02 -26.17 -49.51
CA THR A 7 9.61 -26.51 -48.19
C THR A 7 10.86 -27.42 -48.36
N PRO A 8 11.44 -28.10 -47.35
CA PRO A 8 12.00 -27.76 -46.02
C PRO A 8 13.45 -28.33 -45.87
N ALA A 9 13.98 -28.44 -44.63
CA ALA A 9 15.08 -29.32 -44.10
C ALA A 9 16.17 -28.52 -43.35
N ALA A 10 16.52 -28.75 -42.07
CA ALA A 10 16.94 -29.92 -41.27
C ALA A 10 18.48 -30.00 -41.10
N ALA A 11 18.88 -30.54 -39.92
CA ALA A 11 20.23 -30.96 -39.47
C ALA A 11 21.16 -29.84 -38.94
N ALA A 12 21.50 -29.78 -37.64
CA ALA A 12 22.29 -30.69 -36.79
C ALA A 12 23.80 -30.36 -36.79
N ALA A 13 24.40 -30.38 -35.59
CA ALA A 13 25.79 -30.74 -35.22
C ALA A 13 26.39 -29.76 -34.17
N THR A 14 26.55 -30.22 -32.92
CA THR A 14 27.85 -30.49 -32.22
C THR A 14 28.79 -29.27 -32.20
N GLY A 15 29.20 -28.69 -31.07
CA GLY A 15 29.73 -29.30 -29.86
C GLY A 15 31.13 -28.70 -29.63
N HIS A 16 31.45 -28.25 -28.41
CA HIS A 16 32.79 -28.38 -27.78
C HIS A 16 32.88 -27.66 -26.42
N ARG A 17 33.31 -28.44 -25.43
CA ARG A 17 33.90 -28.01 -24.15
C ARG A 17 35.20 -27.25 -24.39
N ALA A 18 35.51 -26.28 -23.54
CA ALA A 18 36.78 -26.23 -22.81
C ALA A 18 36.78 -25.08 -21.78
N SER A 19 36.85 -25.44 -20.50
CA SER A 19 37.48 -24.63 -19.46
C SER A 19 38.99 -24.90 -19.46
N PRO A 20 39.81 -23.94 -18.99
CA PRO A 20 40.63 -24.24 -17.81
C PRO A 20 40.82 -23.05 -16.84
N SER A 21 40.94 -23.40 -15.55
CA SER A 21 41.41 -22.60 -14.40
C SER A 21 42.97 -22.54 -14.33
N PRO A 22 43.67 -22.18 -13.21
CA PRO A 22 43.48 -21.26 -12.06
C PRO A 22 44.74 -20.39 -11.76
N ARG A 23 44.70 -19.53 -10.70
CA ARG A 23 45.77 -19.08 -9.74
C ARG A 23 45.40 -17.67 -9.22
N SER A 24 45.65 -17.20 -7.99
CA SER A 24 46.30 -17.71 -6.76
C SER A 24 46.03 -16.72 -5.60
N SER A 25 45.78 -17.25 -4.41
CA SER A 25 46.11 -16.78 -3.03
C SER A 25 46.46 -15.31 -2.73
N THR A 26 45.84 -14.76 -1.69
CA THR A 26 46.51 -14.15 -0.50
C THR A 26 45.51 -13.95 0.65
N SER A 27 46.03 -13.93 1.88
CA SER A 27 45.36 -14.28 3.14
C SER A 27 45.46 -13.19 4.23
N LEU A 28 44.36 -13.02 4.99
CA LEU A 28 44.24 -12.65 6.43
C LEU A 28 44.67 -11.22 6.91
N PRO A 29 44.21 -10.74 8.11
CA PRO A 29 43.45 -11.42 9.16
C PRO A 29 42.18 -10.73 9.71
N ARG A 30 41.37 -11.57 10.36
CA ARG A 30 40.30 -11.25 11.33
C ARG A 30 40.89 -10.68 12.63
N ARG A 31 40.15 -9.77 13.29
CA ARG A 31 40.24 -9.56 14.74
C ARG A 31 38.90 -9.94 15.38
N THR A 32 38.99 -10.89 16.31
CA THR A 32 37.94 -11.31 17.23
C THR A 32 38.25 -10.66 18.58
N THR A 33 37.27 -10.02 19.20
CA THR A 33 37.30 -9.71 20.63
C THR A 33 35.96 -10.13 21.24
N VAL A 34 36.04 -11.07 22.18
CA VAL A 34 34.99 -11.51 23.11
C VAL A 34 35.30 -10.89 24.47
N LEU A 35 34.27 -10.48 25.25
CA LEU A 35 34.18 -10.29 26.72
C LEU A 35 33.19 -9.13 26.97
N THR A 36 32.20 -9.11 27.87
CA THR A 36 31.55 -10.07 28.77
C THR A 36 30.26 -9.40 29.30
N SER A 37 29.33 -10.22 29.79
CA SER A 37 28.05 -9.87 30.42
C SER A 37 28.15 -9.24 31.81
N ILE A 38 27.25 -8.29 32.13
CA ILE A 38 26.68 -7.97 33.46
C ILE A 38 25.33 -7.28 33.14
N GLY A 39 24.15 -7.52 33.71
CA GLY A 39 23.60 -8.32 34.80
C GLY A 39 22.16 -7.80 34.98
N ALA A 40 21.18 -8.69 35.14
CA ALA A 40 19.76 -8.34 35.26
C ALA A 40 19.39 -7.86 36.68
N ALA A 41 18.41 -6.95 36.79
CA ALA A 41 17.60 -6.78 37.99
C ALA A 41 16.19 -6.30 37.66
N ALA A 42 15.21 -6.91 38.32
CA ALA A 42 13.77 -6.83 38.11
C ALA A 42 13.09 -5.67 38.87
N GLY A 43 11.88 -5.30 38.44
CA GLY A 43 10.93 -4.53 39.27
C GLY A 43 9.88 -3.76 38.47
N SER A 44 8.65 -4.29 38.39
CA SER A 44 7.43 -3.53 38.06
C SER A 44 6.90 -2.79 39.29
N PRO A 45 6.26 -1.60 39.16
CA PRO A 45 4.81 -1.60 39.38
C PRO A 45 3.99 -0.55 38.57
N SER A 46 2.68 -0.81 38.59
CA SER A 46 1.49 -0.14 38.01
C SER A 46 1.37 1.40 38.17
N TRP A 47 0.71 2.05 37.21
CA TRP A 47 0.26 3.45 37.30
C TRP A 47 -1.26 3.61 37.07
N ARG A 48 -1.94 4.27 38.02
CA ARG A 48 -3.25 4.91 37.85
C ARG A 48 -3.00 6.41 37.64
N GLY A 49 -3.51 7.00 36.56
CA GLY A 49 -3.40 8.45 36.30
C GLY A 49 -4.62 9.24 36.78
N ALA A 50 -4.40 10.39 37.41
CA ALA A 50 -5.40 11.42 37.68
C ALA A 50 -5.01 12.71 36.93
N VAL A 51 -6.00 13.44 36.41
CA VAL A 51 -5.84 14.67 35.62
C VAL A 51 -6.25 15.87 36.47
N ALA A 52 -5.43 16.92 36.50
CA ALA A 52 -5.80 18.23 37.05
C ALA A 52 -5.83 19.28 35.93
N VAL A 53 -6.90 20.07 35.88
CA VAL A 53 -7.11 21.18 34.93
C VAL A 53 -7.06 22.48 35.71
N THR A 54 -6.19 23.41 35.32
CA THR A 54 -6.18 24.79 35.83
C THR A 54 -6.53 25.77 34.73
N ARG A 55 -7.52 26.63 35.03
CA ARG A 55 -8.13 27.64 34.17
C ARG A 55 -7.43 28.99 34.44
N ALA A 56 -6.89 29.65 33.42
CA ALA A 56 -6.36 31.01 33.55
C ALA A 56 -7.47 32.04 33.25
N ALA A 57 -7.52 33.08 34.09
CA ALA A 57 -8.45 34.20 34.01
C ALA A 57 -7.87 35.36 33.18
N SER A 58 -8.76 35.96 32.37
CA SER A 58 -8.77 37.31 31.79
C SER A 58 -7.53 37.87 31.07
N GLY A 59 -7.71 38.18 29.78
CA GLY A 59 -6.89 39.12 29.02
C GLY A 59 -6.67 38.63 27.58
N SER A 60 -7.35 39.26 26.63
CA SER A 60 -7.38 38.97 25.18
C SER A 60 -6.04 38.55 24.54
N ASP A 61 -5.90 37.29 24.15
CA ASP A 61 -5.58 36.86 22.79
C ASP A 61 -5.56 35.32 22.66
N LYS A 62 -5.76 34.84 21.43
CA LYS A 62 -6.12 33.47 21.00
C LYS A 62 -5.38 32.33 21.74
N ALA A 63 -6.17 31.46 22.38
CA ALA A 63 -5.71 30.26 23.07
C ALA A 63 -5.24 29.18 22.08
N ALA A 64 -3.94 28.86 22.09
CA ALA A 64 -3.44 27.56 21.66
C ALA A 64 -3.38 26.64 22.89
N VAL A 65 -4.23 25.61 22.90
CA VAL A 65 -4.22 24.59 23.95
C VAL A 65 -3.05 23.63 23.65
N ALA A 66 -1.90 23.87 24.26
CA ALA A 66 -0.82 22.88 24.30
C ALA A 66 -1.17 21.80 25.34
N ARG A 67 -1.38 20.56 24.89
CA ARG A 67 -1.44 19.40 25.78
C ARG A 67 -0.01 18.90 26.01
N THR A 68 0.56 19.25 27.14
CA THR A 68 1.87 18.75 27.61
C THR A 68 1.66 17.45 28.39
N ILE A 69 2.39 16.40 28.05
CA ILE A 69 2.60 15.24 28.94
C ILE A 69 3.88 15.52 29.73
N ILE A 70 3.76 15.66 31.04
CA ILE A 70 4.88 15.82 31.97
C ILE A 70 5.52 14.45 32.22
N ASN A 71 6.84 14.35 32.10
CA ASN A 71 7.61 13.20 32.57
C ASN A 71 7.75 13.30 34.11
N PRO A 72 7.33 12.29 34.91
CA PRO A 72 7.33 12.39 36.38
C PRO A 72 8.72 12.40 37.03
N ASN A 73 9.80 12.26 36.25
CA ASN A 73 11.16 12.13 36.78
C ASN A 73 11.99 13.44 36.75
N ASP A 74 11.45 14.53 36.22
CA ASP A 74 12.14 15.83 36.18
C ASP A 74 11.39 16.87 37.02
N VAL A 75 11.62 16.87 38.33
CA VAL A 75 11.25 17.99 39.20
C VAL A 75 12.49 18.53 39.89
N PRO A 76 13.18 19.54 39.34
CA PRO A 76 13.90 20.49 40.16
C PRO A 76 12.92 21.55 40.66
N VAL A 77 12.75 21.59 41.98
CA VAL A 77 12.12 22.71 42.68
C VAL A 77 13.00 23.95 42.46
N LEU A 78 12.49 24.99 41.83
CA LEU A 78 13.18 26.29 41.75
C LEU A 78 12.35 27.36 42.46
N SER A 79 12.97 27.94 43.48
CA SER A 79 12.57 29.19 44.13
C SER A 79 13.03 30.38 43.28
N PHE A 80 12.16 31.38 43.16
CA PHE A 80 12.46 32.65 42.49
C PHE A 80 13.39 33.53 43.34
N SER A 81 14.49 34.00 42.76
CA SER A 81 15.08 35.31 43.08
C SER A 81 16.07 35.79 42.00
N GLU A 82 15.71 36.91 41.38
CA GLU A 82 16.52 38.07 41.00
C GLU A 82 17.81 37.94 40.17
N LEU A 83 17.75 38.56 38.98
CA LEU A 83 18.76 39.38 38.28
C LEU A 83 20.24 39.20 38.67
N GLY A 84 21.01 38.56 37.79
CA GLY A 84 22.48 38.63 37.79
C GLY A 84 23.12 37.86 36.63
N CYS A 85 24.04 38.50 35.91
CA CYS A 85 24.92 37.85 34.93
C CYS A 85 25.69 36.68 35.55
N PHE A 86 25.78 35.55 34.85
CA PHE A 86 26.72 34.47 35.18
C PHE A 86 27.49 34.01 33.94
N GLU A 87 28.83 34.00 34.05
CA GLU A 87 29.74 33.23 33.22
C GLU A 87 29.53 31.73 33.49
N TRP A 88 29.46 30.92 32.44
CA TRP A 88 29.47 29.46 32.57
C TRP A 88 30.89 28.93 32.35
N GLN A 89 31.55 28.51 33.43
CA GLN A 89 32.73 27.66 33.37
C GLN A 89 32.25 26.21 33.50
N LEU A 90 32.14 25.49 32.38
CA LEU A 90 31.97 24.03 32.44
C LEU A 90 33.36 23.41 32.61
N CYS A 91 33.67 22.97 33.83
CA CYS A 91 34.88 22.22 34.13
C CYS A 91 34.71 20.78 33.62
N THR A 92 35.25 20.46 32.44
CA THR A 92 35.38 19.07 31.99
C THR A 92 36.71 18.51 32.47
N GLN A 93 36.71 17.29 32.99
CA GLN A 93 37.91 16.59 33.52
C GLN A 93 38.88 16.11 32.41
N THR A 94 38.89 16.77 31.26
CA THR A 94 39.84 16.53 30.17
C THR A 94 40.17 17.89 29.55
N GLY A 95 41.33 18.44 29.90
CA GLY A 95 41.73 19.81 29.59
C GLY A 95 41.87 20.12 28.10
N TYR A 96 40.83 20.70 27.51
CA TYR A 96 40.89 21.50 26.29
C TYR A 96 39.86 22.63 26.37
N ALA A 97 40.32 23.89 26.36
CA ALA A 97 39.45 25.07 26.35
C ALA A 97 39.16 25.49 24.90
N LEU A 98 37.90 25.51 24.49
CA LEU A 98 37.45 26.07 23.22
C LEU A 98 36.88 27.48 23.47
N HIS A 99 37.58 28.49 22.98
CA HIS A 99 37.09 29.87 22.93
C HIS A 99 36.12 30.04 21.76
N TYR A 100 34.92 30.55 22.00
CA TYR A 100 34.03 31.06 20.95
C TYR A 100 33.77 32.55 21.17
N THR A 101 34.08 33.35 20.15
CA THR A 101 33.72 34.77 20.08
C THR A 101 32.41 34.88 19.30
N VAL A 102 31.33 35.31 19.94
CA VAL A 102 30.04 35.58 19.26
C VAL A 102 30.10 36.98 18.64
N LYS A 103 29.98 37.06 17.32
CA LYS A 103 29.62 38.30 16.59
C LYS A 103 28.20 38.14 16.03
N ASN A 104 27.28 38.93 16.56
CA ASN A 104 25.90 39.04 16.08
C ASN A 104 25.83 39.43 14.60
N PHE A 105 24.88 38.88 13.86
CA PHE A 105 23.93 39.62 13.02
C PHE A 105 22.65 38.79 12.81
N PHE A 106 21.50 39.44 12.93
CA PHE A 106 20.15 38.88 12.90
C PHE A 106 19.81 38.16 11.59
N GLU A 107 19.28 36.94 11.67
CA GLU A 107 18.25 36.41 10.75
C GLU A 107 17.35 35.45 11.55
N LEU A 108 16.08 35.83 11.74
CA LEU A 108 15.06 35.00 12.37
C LEU A 108 14.59 33.96 11.35
N GLU A 109 15.16 32.76 11.37
CA GLU A 109 14.61 31.60 10.65
C GLU A 109 13.40 31.03 11.42
N TYR A 110 12.21 31.17 10.83
CA TYR A 110 11.02 30.47 11.30
C TYR A 110 11.11 28.98 10.95
N THR A 111 11.40 28.14 11.94
CA THR A 111 11.42 26.68 11.80
C THR A 111 10.00 26.11 11.86
N ILE A 112 9.45 25.64 10.73
CA ILE A 112 8.24 24.80 10.73
C ILE A 112 8.66 23.39 11.18
N LYS A 113 8.34 23.03 12.43
CA LYS A 113 8.57 21.67 12.95
C LYS A 113 7.52 20.72 12.38
N ALA A 114 7.83 20.02 11.29
CA ALA A 114 7.12 18.80 10.94
C ALA A 114 7.32 17.79 12.09
N GLN A 115 6.25 17.40 12.77
CA GLN A 115 6.30 16.39 13.83
C GLN A 115 6.46 15.01 13.21
N VAL A 116 7.71 14.58 13.03
CA VAL A 116 8.07 13.20 12.74
C VAL A 116 8.03 12.42 14.05
N ILE A 117 7.11 11.46 14.16
CA ILE A 117 7.00 10.60 15.33
C ILE A 117 8.10 9.53 15.27
N TYR A 118 9.22 9.85 15.93
CA TYR A 118 10.42 9.05 16.30
C TYR A 118 11.33 8.48 15.18
N PHE A 119 12.45 9.17 14.92
CA PHE A 119 13.84 8.80 15.28
C PHE A 119 14.79 9.94 14.87
N ASN A 120 15.22 10.76 15.84
CA ASN A 120 16.37 11.67 15.90
C ASN A 120 17.03 12.30 14.64
N LYS A 121 16.31 12.54 13.54
CA LYS A 121 16.77 13.39 12.43
C LYS A 121 15.60 14.20 11.87
N SER A 122 15.68 15.52 12.01
CA SER A 122 14.83 16.46 11.26
C SER A 122 15.40 16.61 9.84
N ILE A 123 14.58 16.39 8.82
CA ILE A 123 14.93 16.77 7.45
C ILE A 123 14.60 18.25 7.31
N THR A 124 15.62 19.10 7.18
CA THR A 124 15.43 20.52 6.93
C THR A 124 15.47 20.75 5.42
N LEU A 125 14.30 21.01 4.81
CA LEU A 125 14.22 21.50 3.44
C LEU A 125 14.50 23.01 3.45
N PRO A 126 15.20 23.56 2.44
CA PRO A 126 15.27 25.01 2.27
C PRO A 126 13.86 25.60 2.19
N LEU A 127 13.60 26.71 2.89
CA LEU A 127 12.26 27.33 3.01
C LEU A 127 11.57 27.49 1.65
N LYS A 128 12.30 27.99 0.64
CA LYS A 128 11.78 28.17 -0.73
C LYS A 128 11.36 26.87 -1.42
N VAL A 129 11.98 25.74 -1.08
CA VAL A 129 11.61 24.42 -1.61
C VAL A 129 10.38 23.91 -0.89
N ALA A 130 10.31 24.06 0.44
CA ALA A 130 9.12 23.73 1.23
C ALA A 130 7.90 24.54 0.75
N GLU A 131 8.03 25.85 0.62
CA GLU A 131 6.97 26.75 0.11
C GLU A 131 6.49 26.35 -1.30
N ARG A 132 7.42 25.97 -2.20
CA ARG A 132 7.06 25.51 -3.55
C ARG A 132 6.37 24.16 -3.54
N LEU A 133 6.78 23.24 -2.67
CA LEU A 133 6.11 21.94 -2.51
C LEU A 133 4.71 22.13 -1.91
N GLU A 134 4.58 22.96 -0.89
CA GLU A 134 3.29 23.34 -0.31
C GLU A 134 2.39 23.99 -1.35
N THR A 135 2.91 24.93 -2.15
CA THR A 135 2.16 25.58 -3.24
C THR A 135 1.74 24.56 -4.30
N PHE A 136 2.64 23.68 -4.72
CA PHE A 136 2.33 22.60 -5.67
C PHE A 136 1.21 21.71 -5.12
N GLN A 137 1.28 21.36 -3.85
CA GLN A 137 0.28 20.53 -3.18
C GLN A 137 -1.07 21.23 -3.04
N ALA A 138 -1.08 22.52 -2.73
CA ALA A 138 -2.29 23.34 -2.63
C ALA A 138 -2.92 23.64 -4.01
N SER A 139 -2.10 23.75 -5.05
CA SER A 139 -2.55 24.00 -6.43
C SER A 139 -3.17 22.78 -7.11
N GLY A 140 -2.81 21.58 -6.66
CA GLY A 140 -3.47 20.36 -7.07
C GLY A 140 -4.79 20.24 -6.32
N THR A 141 -5.92 20.24 -7.03
CA THR A 141 -7.21 19.76 -6.51
C THR A 141 -7.07 18.27 -6.16
N ARG A 142 -6.45 17.97 -5.02
CA ARG A 142 -6.37 16.61 -4.49
C ARG A 142 -7.76 16.26 -3.99
N ASN A 143 -8.53 15.58 -4.84
CA ASN A 143 -9.81 14.96 -4.45
C ASN A 143 -9.65 13.88 -3.37
N GLN A 144 -8.42 13.48 -3.02
CA GLN A 144 -8.11 12.48 -2.00
C GLN A 144 -7.25 13.06 -0.88
N ASN A 145 -7.61 12.74 0.35
CA ASN A 145 -6.93 13.19 1.55
C ASN A 145 -5.91 12.14 2.03
N TYR A 146 -4.62 12.41 1.86
CA TYR A 146 -3.53 11.53 2.28
C TYR A 146 -3.16 11.83 3.73
N MET A 147 -3.39 10.86 4.63
CA MET A 147 -3.41 11.10 6.07
C MET A 147 -2.08 10.75 6.75
N ALA A 148 -1.41 9.68 6.30
CA ALA A 148 -0.13 9.27 6.83
C ALA A 148 0.64 8.43 5.80
N MET A 149 1.96 8.47 5.87
CA MET A 149 2.84 7.58 5.12
C MET A 149 3.93 7.00 6.02
N TYR A 150 4.09 5.68 6.00
CA TYR A 150 5.30 5.00 6.46
C TYR A 150 6.32 4.89 5.34
N SER A 151 7.60 5.06 5.67
CA SER A 151 8.72 4.78 4.78
C SER A 151 9.86 4.13 5.55
N SER A 152 10.31 2.95 5.09
CA SER A 152 11.50 2.31 5.66
C SER A 152 12.80 3.04 5.31
N ILE A 153 12.78 3.98 4.34
CA ILE A 153 13.96 4.76 3.96
C ILE A 153 14.40 5.69 5.09
N PHE A 154 13.45 6.41 5.69
CA PHE A 154 13.71 7.23 6.88
C PHE A 154 13.30 6.52 8.18
N GLY A 155 12.67 5.35 8.10
CA GLY A 155 12.39 4.46 9.22
C GLY A 155 11.24 4.90 10.12
N GLY A 156 10.24 5.62 9.59
CA GLY A 156 9.16 6.19 10.42
C GLY A 156 7.87 6.49 9.67
N ILE A 157 6.94 7.15 10.37
CA ILE A 157 5.65 7.60 9.83
C ILE A 157 5.64 9.14 9.78
N THR A 158 5.18 9.70 8.66
CA THR A 158 4.89 11.13 8.51
C THR A 158 3.40 11.35 8.25
N THR A 159 2.81 12.39 8.84
CA THR A 159 1.47 12.89 8.51
C THR A 159 1.53 14.12 7.61
N ASP A 160 2.74 14.61 7.29
CA ASP A 160 2.96 15.74 6.40
C ASP A 160 3.01 15.25 4.94
N PRO A 161 2.04 15.63 4.09
CA PRO A 161 2.02 15.24 2.68
C PRO A 161 3.27 15.67 1.90
N SER A 162 4.00 16.70 2.32
CA SER A 162 5.26 17.14 1.69
C SER A 162 6.40 16.16 1.87
N ALA A 163 6.37 15.39 2.96
CA ALA A 163 7.34 14.33 3.26
C ALA A 163 6.92 12.96 2.71
N MET A 164 5.76 12.84 2.06
CA MET A 164 5.29 11.61 1.43
C MET A 164 5.95 11.40 0.06
N VAL A 165 7.25 11.11 0.08
CA VAL A 165 8.11 11.01 -1.11
C VAL A 165 8.78 9.65 -1.22
N ILE A 166 9.10 9.25 -2.45
CA ILE A 166 9.85 8.04 -2.78
C ILE A 166 11.16 8.48 -3.49
N PRO A 167 12.31 7.86 -3.17
CA PRO A 167 13.55 8.12 -3.90
C PRO A 167 13.41 7.82 -5.40
N ILE A 168 13.92 8.70 -6.26
CA ILE A 168 13.84 8.54 -7.72
C ILE A 168 14.68 7.35 -8.24
N ASP A 169 15.73 7.01 -7.50
CA ASP A 169 16.63 5.87 -7.70
C ASP A 169 16.09 4.57 -7.09
N ASP A 170 14.88 4.57 -6.53
CA ASP A 170 14.18 3.36 -6.15
C ASP A 170 13.76 2.58 -7.40
N HIS A 171 14.20 1.33 -7.51
CA HIS A 171 13.95 0.47 -8.66
C HIS A 171 12.46 0.30 -9.02
N MET A 172 11.55 0.43 -8.04
CA MET A 172 10.11 0.43 -8.30
C MET A 172 9.67 1.59 -9.21
N VAL A 173 10.32 2.76 -9.07
CA VAL A 173 9.95 4.00 -9.79
C VAL A 173 10.39 3.95 -11.25
N HIS A 174 11.64 3.57 -11.52
CA HIS A 174 12.22 3.65 -12.86
C HIS A 174 12.31 2.30 -13.59
N ARG A 175 12.11 1.17 -12.89
CA ARG A 175 12.06 -0.19 -13.50
C ARG A 175 10.76 -0.94 -13.28
N GLY A 176 9.88 -0.48 -12.37
CA GLY A 176 8.69 -1.25 -12.00
C GLY A 176 8.99 -2.50 -11.17
N HIS A 177 10.18 -2.61 -10.56
CA HIS A 177 10.57 -3.77 -9.74
C HIS A 177 10.04 -3.62 -8.29
N GLY A 178 8.72 -3.69 -8.17
CA GLY A 178 8.02 -3.60 -6.90
C GLY A 178 6.64 -4.26 -6.94
N VAL A 179 6.09 -4.51 -5.75
CA VAL A 179 4.75 -5.06 -5.54
C VAL A 179 3.95 -4.19 -4.61
N PHE A 180 2.63 -4.31 -4.63
CA PHE A 180 1.77 -3.54 -3.74
C PHE A 180 0.50 -4.30 -3.38
N ASP A 181 -0.16 -3.91 -2.30
CA ASP A 181 -1.52 -4.34 -2.00
C ASP A 181 -2.33 -3.20 -1.34
N THR A 182 -3.61 -3.44 -1.09
CA THR A 182 -4.54 -2.45 -0.52
C THR A 182 -5.54 -3.15 0.38
N ALA A 183 -5.63 -2.70 1.63
CA ALA A 183 -6.67 -3.11 2.57
C ALA A 183 -7.63 -1.95 2.81
N ALA A 184 -8.93 -2.25 2.93
CA ALA A 184 -9.93 -1.23 3.26
C ALA A 184 -9.90 -0.92 4.76
N ILE A 185 -10.16 0.35 5.10
CA ILE A 185 -10.38 0.80 6.46
C ILE A 185 -11.87 1.10 6.58
N MET A 186 -12.58 0.36 7.44
CA MET A 186 -13.98 0.57 7.70
C MET A 186 -14.30 0.55 9.20
N ASP A 187 -14.95 1.61 9.68
CA ASP A 187 -15.36 1.79 11.08
C ASP A 187 -14.22 1.50 12.06
N GLY A 188 -13.03 1.99 11.74
CA GLY A 188 -11.83 1.80 12.54
C GLY A 188 -11.20 0.40 12.49
N HIS A 189 -11.57 -0.42 11.50
CA HIS A 189 -11.03 -1.75 11.29
C HIS A 189 -10.35 -1.86 9.92
N LEU A 190 -9.23 -2.58 9.87
CA LEU A 190 -8.64 -3.04 8.62
C LEU A 190 -9.31 -4.33 8.19
N TYR A 191 -9.93 -4.33 7.01
CA TYR A 191 -10.63 -5.47 6.45
C TYR A 191 -9.70 -6.36 5.61
N GLU A 192 -9.77 -7.67 5.84
CA GLU A 192 -8.99 -8.74 5.20
C GLU A 192 -7.46 -8.52 5.20
N LEU A 193 -6.91 -7.79 6.17
CA LEU A 193 -5.49 -7.43 6.18
C LEU A 193 -4.58 -8.66 6.11
N GLU A 194 -4.91 -9.75 6.80
CA GLU A 194 -4.10 -10.98 6.78
C GLU A 194 -4.06 -11.61 5.38
N GLN A 195 -5.21 -11.65 4.71
CA GLN A 195 -5.38 -12.21 3.37
C GLN A 195 -4.66 -11.35 2.32
N HIS A 196 -4.75 -10.02 2.46
CA HIS A 196 -4.01 -9.09 1.63
C HIS A 196 -2.49 -9.19 1.89
N LEU A 197 -2.06 -9.36 3.14
CA LEU A 197 -0.65 -9.55 3.49
C LEU A 197 -0.08 -10.88 2.95
N ASP A 198 -0.87 -11.97 2.96
CA ASP A 198 -0.49 -13.24 2.34
C ASP A 198 -0.23 -13.09 0.83
N ARG A 199 -1.11 -12.38 0.13
CA ARG A 199 -0.94 -12.11 -1.30
C ARG A 199 0.23 -11.18 -1.57
N PHE A 200 0.43 -10.16 -0.74
CA PHE A 200 1.54 -9.23 -0.84
C PHE A 200 2.89 -9.94 -0.73
N LEU A 201 3.08 -10.78 0.30
CA LEU A 201 4.32 -11.53 0.50
C LEU A 201 4.57 -12.58 -0.59
N ARG A 202 3.52 -13.24 -1.08
CA ARG A 202 3.62 -14.14 -2.23
C ARG A 202 4.01 -13.38 -3.50
N SER A 203 3.45 -12.20 -3.73
CA SER A 203 3.83 -11.34 -4.86
C SER A 203 5.30 -10.91 -4.75
N ALA A 204 5.77 -10.53 -3.55
CA ALA A 204 7.16 -10.20 -3.31
C ALA A 204 8.11 -11.38 -3.61
N LEU A 205 7.74 -12.59 -3.17
CA LEU A 205 8.49 -13.81 -3.46
C LEU A 205 8.59 -14.06 -4.97
N MET A 206 7.47 -13.96 -5.71
CA MET A 206 7.44 -14.12 -7.17
C MET A 206 8.29 -13.06 -7.89
N ALA A 207 8.29 -11.83 -7.39
CA ALA A 207 9.11 -10.72 -7.88
C ALA A 207 10.59 -10.80 -7.45
N LYS A 208 10.97 -11.82 -6.66
CA LYS A 208 12.32 -11.98 -6.09
C LYS A 208 12.75 -10.77 -5.24
N ILE A 209 11.82 -10.18 -4.50
CA ILE A 209 12.09 -9.08 -3.58
C ILE A 209 12.31 -9.64 -2.18
N SER A 210 13.48 -9.37 -1.60
CA SER A 210 13.78 -9.73 -0.22
C SER A 210 12.94 -8.90 0.75
N LEU A 211 12.54 -9.47 1.87
CA LEU A 211 11.74 -8.76 2.86
C LEU A 211 12.67 -7.97 3.81
N PRO A 212 12.46 -6.66 4.00
CA PRO A 212 13.24 -5.86 4.95
C PRO A 212 12.86 -6.15 6.40
N PHE A 213 11.66 -6.70 6.61
CA PHE A 213 11.13 -7.07 7.92
C PHE A 213 10.39 -8.40 7.82
N ASP A 214 10.27 -9.13 8.93
CA ASP A 214 9.41 -10.31 8.98
C ASP A 214 7.92 -9.93 8.86
N ARG A 215 7.06 -10.92 8.58
CA ARG A 215 5.61 -10.73 8.41
C ARG A 215 4.97 -9.97 9.58
N SER A 216 5.32 -10.33 10.82
CA SER A 216 4.69 -9.76 12.02
C SER A 216 5.07 -8.29 12.19
N THR A 217 6.32 -7.94 11.87
CA THR A 217 6.80 -6.57 11.86
C THR A 217 6.14 -5.75 10.76
N ILE A 218 6.02 -6.27 9.53
CA ILE A 218 5.29 -5.60 8.43
C ILE A 218 3.84 -5.33 8.86
N ARG A 219 3.14 -6.35 9.39
CA ARG A 219 1.78 -6.23 9.89
C ARG A 219 1.66 -5.12 10.95
N SER A 220 2.58 -5.09 11.92
CA SER A 220 2.59 -4.06 12.97
C SER A 220 2.76 -2.66 12.39
N ILE A 221 3.72 -2.48 11.47
CA ILE A 221 3.96 -1.20 10.78
C ILE A 221 2.69 -0.72 10.06
N LEU A 222 2.02 -1.61 9.33
CA LEU A 222 0.78 -1.29 8.61
C LEU A 222 -0.33 -0.82 9.54
N ILE A 223 -0.54 -1.52 10.67
CA ILE A 223 -1.55 -1.13 11.67
C ILE A 223 -1.18 0.19 12.36
N GLN A 224 0.09 0.39 12.71
CA GLN A 224 0.59 1.63 13.33
C GLN A 224 0.47 2.83 12.39
N THR A 225 0.66 2.63 11.09
CA THR A 225 0.48 3.69 10.08
C THR A 225 -0.98 4.15 10.03
N VAL A 226 -1.95 3.22 10.10
CA VAL A 226 -3.37 3.55 10.18
C VAL A 226 -3.71 4.23 11.52
N SER A 227 -3.21 3.72 12.64
CA SER A 227 -3.40 4.32 13.95
C SER A 227 -2.93 5.78 13.98
N ALA A 228 -1.70 6.05 13.54
CA ALA A 228 -1.11 7.40 13.50
C ALA A 228 -1.89 8.37 12.58
N SER A 229 -2.59 7.86 11.57
CA SER A 229 -3.38 8.67 10.66
C SER A 229 -4.71 9.16 11.24
N THR A 230 -5.21 8.53 12.33
CA THR A 230 -6.57 8.71 12.88
C THR A 230 -7.72 8.41 11.92
N CYS A 231 -7.42 7.92 10.70
CA CYS A 231 -8.40 7.64 9.66
C CYS A 231 -9.21 6.38 9.99
N THR A 232 -10.53 6.53 10.11
CA THR A 232 -11.46 5.41 10.41
C THR A 232 -12.24 4.92 9.20
N GLN A 233 -12.20 5.64 8.07
CA GLN A 233 -12.84 5.29 6.80
C GLN A 233 -11.90 5.62 5.63
N GLY A 234 -11.56 4.62 4.82
CA GLY A 234 -10.67 4.82 3.68
C GLY A 234 -9.94 3.55 3.27
N SER A 235 -8.66 3.69 2.91
CA SER A 235 -7.82 2.56 2.54
C SER A 235 -6.38 2.73 3.01
N LEU A 236 -5.75 1.59 3.31
CA LEU A 236 -4.32 1.46 3.50
C LEU A 236 -3.73 0.81 2.25
N ARG A 237 -2.90 1.55 1.51
CA ARG A 237 -2.15 1.01 0.36
C ARG A 237 -0.67 0.92 0.71
N TYR A 238 -0.02 -0.16 0.33
CA TYR A 238 1.37 -0.40 0.72
C TYR A 238 2.14 -1.11 -0.36
N TRP A 239 3.44 -0.81 -0.44
CA TRP A 239 4.36 -1.21 -1.49
C TRP A 239 5.62 -1.82 -0.91
N LEU A 240 6.15 -2.83 -1.60
CA LEU A 240 7.49 -3.35 -1.37
C LEU A 240 8.30 -3.21 -2.65
N SER A 241 9.44 -2.56 -2.54
CA SER A 241 10.42 -2.40 -3.60
C SER A 241 11.71 -3.15 -3.27
N VAL A 242 12.47 -3.50 -4.30
CA VAL A 242 13.89 -3.86 -4.17
C VAL A 242 14.73 -2.71 -3.60
N GLY A 243 14.24 -1.48 -3.74
CA GLY A 243 14.73 -0.28 -3.07
C GLY A 243 15.70 0.57 -3.90
N PRO A 244 16.27 1.61 -3.29
CA PRO A 244 17.22 2.53 -3.93
C PRO A 244 18.53 1.84 -4.33
N GLY A 245 19.02 2.19 -5.50
CA GLY A 245 20.26 1.66 -6.05
C GLY A 245 20.83 2.54 -7.15
N ASP A 246 21.44 1.91 -8.15
CA ASP A 246 21.79 2.60 -9.38
C ASP A 246 20.64 2.52 -10.40
N PHE A 247 20.79 3.19 -11.54
CA PHE A 247 19.81 3.15 -12.61
C PHE A 247 20.02 1.95 -13.56
N GLN A 248 20.70 0.88 -13.16
CA GLN A 248 20.88 -0.29 -14.03
C GLN A 248 19.64 -1.19 -14.02
N LEU A 249 19.74 -2.37 -14.66
CA LEU A 249 18.69 -3.39 -14.61
C LEU A 249 18.90 -4.36 -13.44
N SER A 250 20.15 -4.61 -13.06
CA SER A 250 20.49 -5.53 -11.99
C SER A 250 20.10 -4.95 -10.64
N SER A 251 19.39 -5.73 -9.81
CA SER A 251 19.11 -5.37 -8.43
C SER A 251 20.33 -5.48 -7.50
N SER A 252 21.49 -5.92 -8.01
CA SER A 252 22.72 -6.02 -7.21
C SER A 252 23.24 -4.69 -6.69
N GLY A 253 22.89 -3.58 -7.36
CA GLY A 253 23.21 -2.22 -6.91
C GLY A 253 22.25 -1.68 -5.85
N CYS A 254 21.11 -2.34 -5.63
CA CYS A 254 20.14 -1.93 -4.62
C CYS A 254 20.62 -2.38 -3.24
N THR A 255 20.74 -1.43 -2.32
CA THR A 255 21.36 -1.69 -1.01
C THR A 255 20.39 -2.35 -0.02
N ASN A 256 19.13 -1.93 0.01
CA ASN A 256 18.11 -2.47 0.90
C ASN A 256 16.71 -2.40 0.27
N PRO A 257 15.90 -3.46 0.36
CA PRO A 257 14.47 -3.40 0.03
C PRO A 257 13.74 -2.32 0.82
N ALA A 258 12.76 -1.68 0.19
CA ALA A 258 12.02 -0.59 0.79
C ALA A 258 10.54 -0.92 0.94
N LEU A 259 9.99 -0.71 2.14
CA LEU A 259 8.57 -0.82 2.47
C LEU A 259 7.98 0.59 2.60
N TYR A 260 6.89 0.82 1.91
CA TYR A 260 6.12 2.06 1.98
C TYR A 260 4.65 1.73 2.28
N ALA A 261 3.96 2.58 3.03
CA ALA A 261 2.52 2.46 3.24
C ALA A 261 1.89 3.85 3.31
N VAL A 262 0.73 4.05 2.69
CA VAL A 262 0.00 5.31 2.66
C VAL A 262 -1.44 5.05 3.08
N VAL A 263 -1.93 5.88 3.99
CA VAL A 263 -3.34 5.92 4.39
C VAL A 263 -4.04 7.01 3.61
N ILE A 264 -5.11 6.62 2.93
CA ILE A 264 -5.92 7.47 2.06
C ILE A 264 -7.33 7.50 2.66
N GLU A 265 -7.74 8.65 3.16
CA GLU A 265 -9.12 8.86 3.58
C GLU A 265 -10.02 8.94 2.34
N SER A 266 -11.16 8.26 2.40
CA SER A 266 -12.15 8.28 1.35
C SER A 266 -13.54 8.14 1.97
N PRO A 267 -14.54 8.89 1.50
CA PRO A 267 -15.91 8.72 1.98
C PRO A 267 -16.41 7.30 1.69
N PHE A 268 -17.37 6.87 2.50
CA PHE A 268 -17.98 5.54 2.41
C PHE A 268 -18.49 5.24 0.99
N LEU A 269 -18.31 3.99 0.55
CA LEU A 269 -18.78 3.52 -0.77
C LEU A 269 -20.31 3.58 -0.84
N GLN A 270 -20.85 4.38 -1.74
CA GLN A 270 -22.28 4.38 -2.04
C GLN A 270 -22.67 3.08 -2.77
N VAL A 271 -23.97 2.75 -2.74
CA VAL A 271 -24.54 1.66 -3.55
C VAL A 271 -24.13 1.91 -5.02
N PRO A 272 -23.38 0.99 -5.63
CA PRO A 272 -22.79 1.26 -6.92
C PRO A 272 -23.86 1.14 -8.02
N ALA A 273 -24.12 2.25 -8.71
CA ALA A 273 -24.94 2.25 -9.92
C ALA A 273 -24.35 1.29 -10.97
N GLY A 274 -25.23 0.72 -11.79
CA GLY A 274 -24.88 -0.12 -12.92
C GLY A 274 -23.93 0.59 -13.88
N CYS A 275 -23.01 -0.17 -14.47
CA CYS A 275 -22.03 0.38 -15.38
C CYS A 275 -21.93 -0.36 -16.71
N LYS A 276 -21.34 0.32 -17.69
CA LYS A 276 -20.97 -0.26 -18.97
C LYS A 276 -19.52 -0.70 -18.92
N VAL A 277 -19.19 -1.78 -19.60
CA VAL A 277 -17.80 -2.21 -19.83
C VAL A 277 -17.59 -2.50 -21.31
N VAL A 278 -16.34 -2.50 -21.74
CA VAL A 278 -15.96 -2.85 -23.12
C VAL A 278 -14.93 -3.96 -23.13
N THR A 279 -14.84 -4.73 -24.19
CA THR A 279 -13.72 -5.65 -24.41
C THR A 279 -12.47 -4.83 -24.72
N SER A 280 -11.41 -5.01 -23.94
CA SER A 280 -10.20 -4.21 -24.09
C SER A 280 -9.35 -4.70 -25.28
N SER A 281 -8.85 -3.77 -26.10
CA SER A 281 -7.84 -4.08 -27.13
C SER A 281 -6.42 -4.11 -26.58
N ILE A 282 -6.20 -3.53 -25.39
CA ILE A 282 -4.94 -3.60 -24.66
C ILE A 282 -4.74 -5.05 -24.18
N PRO A 283 -3.61 -5.70 -24.46
CA PRO A 283 -3.38 -7.07 -24.04
C PRO A 283 -3.23 -7.18 -22.52
N ILE A 284 -3.78 -8.24 -21.93
CA ILE A 284 -3.49 -8.61 -20.55
C ILE A 284 -2.01 -8.95 -20.39
N LYS A 285 -1.51 -8.80 -19.16
CA LYS A 285 -0.18 -9.31 -18.79
C LYS A 285 -0.15 -10.83 -18.96
N SER A 286 1.01 -11.38 -19.32
CA SER A 286 1.15 -12.84 -19.32
C SER A 286 0.86 -13.43 -17.93
N PRO A 287 0.37 -14.68 -17.83
CA PRO A 287 -0.13 -15.25 -16.57
C PRO A 287 0.81 -15.08 -15.38
N GLN A 288 2.12 -15.25 -15.57
CA GLN A 288 3.13 -15.08 -14.53
C GLN A 288 3.11 -13.68 -13.88
N PHE A 289 2.85 -12.63 -14.67
CA PHE A 289 2.77 -11.25 -14.18
C PHE A 289 1.34 -10.85 -13.79
N ALA A 290 0.31 -11.48 -14.37
CA ALA A 290 -1.09 -11.20 -14.07
C ALA A 290 -1.49 -11.66 -12.65
N VAL A 291 -1.04 -12.85 -12.24
CA VAL A 291 -1.34 -13.38 -10.90
C VAL A 291 -0.60 -12.66 -9.77
N MET A 292 0.39 -11.82 -10.10
CA MET A 292 1.22 -11.06 -9.18
C MET A 292 0.75 -9.60 -9.10
N LYS A 293 0.52 -9.11 -7.88
CA LYS A 293 0.13 -7.70 -7.67
C LYS A 293 1.36 -6.79 -7.68
N SER A 294 1.92 -6.58 -8.88
CA SER A 294 3.11 -5.75 -9.11
C SER A 294 2.76 -4.29 -9.42
N VAL A 295 3.75 -3.38 -9.39
CA VAL A 295 3.54 -1.97 -9.81
C VAL A 295 3.53 -1.76 -11.33
N ASN A 296 3.71 -2.82 -12.13
CA ASN A 296 3.69 -2.74 -13.59
C ASN A 296 2.25 -2.57 -14.10
N TYR A 297 1.67 -1.38 -13.89
CA TYR A 297 0.25 -1.07 -14.08
C TYR A 297 -0.04 -0.28 -15.37
N LEU A 298 0.93 -0.09 -16.25
CA LEU A 298 0.69 0.58 -17.54
C LEU A 298 -0.43 -0.11 -18.35
N PRO A 299 -0.46 -1.46 -18.52
CA PRO A 299 -1.60 -2.11 -19.18
C PRO A 299 -2.94 -1.80 -18.48
N ASN A 300 -2.97 -1.87 -17.15
CA ASN A 300 -4.16 -1.56 -16.35
C ASN A 300 -4.65 -0.13 -16.59
N ALA A 301 -3.74 0.84 -16.62
CA ALA A 301 -4.04 2.24 -16.88
C ALA A 301 -4.58 2.44 -18.29
N LEU A 302 -3.95 1.85 -19.31
CA LEU A 302 -4.41 1.95 -20.70
C LEU A 302 -5.79 1.31 -20.90
N THR A 303 -6.07 0.16 -20.28
CA THR A 303 -7.40 -0.48 -20.31
C THR A 303 -8.46 0.36 -19.61
N LYS A 304 -8.09 1.10 -18.56
CA LYS A 304 -9.00 2.04 -17.91
C LYS A 304 -9.31 3.24 -18.82
N VAL A 305 -8.28 3.83 -19.43
CA VAL A 305 -8.41 4.93 -20.40
C VAL A 305 -9.28 4.52 -21.59
N GLU A 306 -9.00 3.36 -22.19
CA GLU A 306 -9.79 2.83 -23.31
C GLU A 306 -11.27 2.66 -22.93
N GLY A 307 -11.55 2.17 -21.72
CA GLY A 307 -12.91 2.10 -21.20
C GLY A 307 -13.59 3.47 -21.16
N GLU A 308 -12.92 4.48 -20.61
CA GLU A 308 -13.44 5.84 -20.49
C GLU A 308 -13.68 6.51 -21.85
N GLU A 309 -12.75 6.35 -22.79
CA GLU A 309 -12.87 6.88 -24.16
C GLU A 309 -14.08 6.28 -24.90
N ASN A 310 -14.47 5.05 -24.56
CA ASN A 310 -15.65 4.38 -25.10
C ASN A 310 -16.92 4.57 -24.25
N GLY A 311 -16.92 5.51 -23.29
CA GLY A 311 -18.08 5.80 -22.43
C GLY A 311 -18.42 4.67 -21.45
N ALA A 312 -17.44 3.81 -21.16
CA ALA A 312 -17.53 2.68 -20.24
C ALA A 312 -16.77 2.95 -18.95
N PHE A 313 -17.02 2.14 -17.92
CA PHE A 313 -16.34 2.23 -16.64
C PHE A 313 -14.91 1.67 -16.69
N THR A 314 -14.67 0.62 -17.47
CA THR A 314 -13.35 0.02 -17.72
C THR A 314 -13.44 -0.91 -18.93
N GLY A 315 -12.29 -1.26 -19.50
CA GLY A 315 -12.17 -2.45 -20.34
C GLY A 315 -12.11 -3.76 -19.52
N ILE A 316 -12.54 -4.86 -20.14
CA ILE A 316 -12.44 -6.25 -19.71
C ILE A 316 -11.42 -6.95 -20.59
N TRP A 317 -10.43 -7.58 -19.97
CA TRP A 317 -9.45 -8.37 -20.68
C TRP A 317 -9.96 -9.76 -21.05
N LEU A 318 -9.41 -10.25 -22.14
CA LEU A 318 -9.41 -11.66 -22.50
C LEU A 318 -8.00 -12.22 -22.29
N ASP A 319 -7.92 -13.51 -21.98
CA ASP A 319 -6.65 -14.22 -21.96
C ASP A 319 -6.16 -14.56 -23.38
N ASP A 320 -4.99 -15.18 -23.47
CA ASP A 320 -4.36 -15.61 -24.72
C ASP A 320 -5.14 -16.70 -25.48
N GLU A 321 -6.10 -17.35 -24.83
CA GLU A 321 -7.01 -18.34 -25.42
C GLU A 321 -8.38 -17.75 -25.77
N GLY A 322 -8.60 -16.45 -25.51
CA GLY A 322 -9.86 -15.75 -25.79
C GLY A 322 -10.95 -15.94 -24.72
N PHE A 323 -10.62 -16.51 -23.56
CA PHE A 323 -11.52 -16.57 -22.41
C PHE A 323 -11.52 -15.26 -21.64
N VAL A 324 -12.61 -15.01 -20.92
CA VAL A 324 -12.74 -13.83 -20.07
C VAL A 324 -11.73 -13.89 -18.93
N ALA A 325 -10.95 -12.83 -18.76
CA ALA A 325 -9.97 -12.69 -17.69
C ALA A 325 -10.50 -11.78 -16.57
N GLU A 326 -10.04 -10.53 -16.50
CA GLU A 326 -10.43 -9.57 -15.46
C GLU A 326 -10.50 -8.13 -16.02
N GLY A 327 -11.01 -7.18 -15.24
CA GLY A 327 -10.96 -5.76 -15.57
C GLY A 327 -9.62 -5.12 -15.16
N SER A 328 -9.48 -3.81 -15.42
CA SER A 328 -8.23 -3.07 -15.15
C SER A 328 -7.73 -3.14 -13.71
N ASN A 329 -8.56 -3.37 -12.70
CA ASN A 329 -8.14 -3.57 -11.31
C ASN A 329 -9.14 -4.37 -10.48
N MET A 330 -9.99 -5.17 -11.14
CA MET A 330 -11.16 -5.85 -10.56
C MET A 330 -11.36 -7.20 -11.24
N ASN A 331 -11.75 -8.22 -10.49
CA ASN A 331 -12.21 -9.48 -11.09
C ASN A 331 -13.61 -9.29 -11.69
N VAL A 332 -14.04 -10.22 -12.53
CA VAL A 332 -15.39 -10.24 -13.12
C VAL A 332 -16.13 -11.51 -12.68
N ALA A 333 -17.43 -11.43 -12.45
CA ALA A 333 -18.27 -12.58 -12.16
C ALA A 333 -19.62 -12.48 -12.91
N PHE A 334 -20.27 -13.62 -13.09
CA PHE A 334 -21.48 -13.77 -13.88
C PHE A 334 -22.52 -14.61 -13.13
N VAL A 335 -23.81 -14.33 -13.33
CA VAL A 335 -24.90 -15.21 -12.93
C VAL A 335 -25.54 -15.79 -14.17
N THR A 336 -25.60 -17.12 -14.28
CA THR A 336 -26.22 -17.79 -15.44
C THR A 336 -27.73 -17.91 -15.29
N ALA A 337 -28.41 -18.22 -16.39
CA ALA A 337 -29.83 -18.61 -16.37
C ALA A 337 -30.15 -19.81 -15.46
N GLY A 338 -29.15 -20.68 -15.21
CA GLY A 338 -29.22 -21.78 -14.24
C GLY A 338 -29.01 -21.34 -12.78
N LYS A 339 -28.97 -20.03 -12.51
CA LYS A 339 -28.66 -19.41 -11.21
C LYS A 339 -27.28 -19.78 -10.66
N GLU A 340 -26.31 -20.02 -11.54
CA GLU A 340 -24.94 -20.34 -11.11
C GLU A 340 -24.11 -19.06 -11.04
N LEU A 341 -23.39 -18.86 -9.94
CA LEU A 341 -22.37 -17.80 -9.87
C LEU A 341 -21.06 -18.33 -10.47
N LEU A 342 -20.64 -17.74 -11.59
CA LEU A 342 -19.43 -18.10 -12.31
C LEU A 342 -18.37 -17.01 -12.15
N LEU A 343 -17.12 -17.43 -11.95
CA LEU A 343 -15.96 -16.54 -11.90
C LEU A 343 -14.80 -17.19 -12.68
N PRO A 344 -14.06 -16.45 -13.54
CA PRO A 344 -12.86 -16.98 -14.18
C PRO A 344 -11.87 -17.58 -13.17
N SER A 345 -11.11 -18.60 -13.57
CA SER A 345 -10.11 -19.21 -12.69
C SER A 345 -8.95 -18.24 -12.41
N PHE A 346 -8.33 -18.37 -11.24
CA PHE A 346 -7.25 -17.48 -10.81
C PHE A 346 -5.87 -17.83 -11.40
N ASP A 347 -5.81 -18.71 -12.41
CA ASP A 347 -4.55 -19.19 -13.00
C ASP A 347 -3.90 -18.13 -13.89
N LYS A 348 -4.70 -17.22 -14.46
CA LYS A 348 -4.26 -16.18 -15.41
C LYS A 348 -4.65 -14.76 -15.01
N ILE A 349 -5.22 -14.58 -13.82
CA ILE A 349 -5.70 -13.28 -13.31
C ILE A 349 -5.32 -13.11 -11.85
N LEU A 350 -5.47 -11.90 -11.32
CA LEU A 350 -5.17 -11.67 -9.91
C LEU A 350 -6.12 -12.47 -9.02
N SER A 351 -5.54 -13.21 -8.06
CA SER A 351 -6.27 -13.88 -7.00
C SER A 351 -6.85 -12.86 -6.00
N GLY A 352 -7.98 -12.25 -6.36
CA GLY A 352 -8.65 -11.17 -5.63
C GLY A 352 -9.11 -11.59 -4.24
N CYS A 353 -8.66 -10.89 -3.18
CA CYS A 353 -9.15 -11.10 -1.82
C CYS A 353 -10.67 -10.86 -1.74
N THR A 354 -11.12 -9.71 -2.24
CA THR A 354 -12.55 -9.36 -2.33
C THR A 354 -13.35 -10.39 -3.13
N ALA A 355 -12.83 -10.87 -4.28
CA ALA A 355 -13.49 -11.91 -5.07
C ALA A 355 -13.64 -13.23 -4.28
N LYS A 356 -12.58 -13.70 -3.63
CA LYS A 356 -12.64 -14.89 -2.76
C LYS A 356 -13.63 -14.72 -1.61
N ARG A 357 -13.66 -13.54 -1.01
CA ARG A 357 -14.59 -13.25 0.08
C ARG A 357 -16.04 -13.23 -0.39
N VAL A 358 -16.31 -12.61 -1.55
CA VAL A 358 -17.62 -12.66 -2.22
C VAL A 358 -18.05 -14.10 -2.50
N LEU A 359 -17.16 -14.95 -3.03
CA LEU A 359 -17.48 -16.38 -3.24
C LEU A 359 -17.83 -17.08 -1.92
N THR A 360 -17.11 -16.78 -0.83
CA THR A 360 -17.42 -17.34 0.50
C THR A 360 -18.79 -16.88 1.00
N LEU A 361 -19.13 -15.59 0.81
CA LEU A 361 -20.41 -15.03 1.23
C LEU A 361 -21.58 -15.50 0.36
N ALA A 362 -21.32 -15.78 -0.92
CA ALA A 362 -22.31 -16.29 -1.87
C ALA A 362 -22.88 -17.65 -1.47
N GLU A 363 -22.20 -18.43 -0.63
CA GLU A 363 -22.73 -19.69 -0.06
C GLU A 363 -24.04 -19.47 0.69
N GLN A 364 -24.27 -18.27 1.27
CA GLN A 364 -25.54 -17.91 1.88
C GLN A 364 -26.67 -17.83 0.85
N LEU A 365 -26.37 -17.31 -0.34
CA LEU A 365 -27.32 -17.25 -1.45
C LEU A 365 -27.55 -18.61 -2.12
N VAL A 366 -26.62 -19.56 -1.95
CA VAL A 366 -26.86 -20.96 -2.34
C VAL A 366 -27.79 -21.61 -1.33
N ALA A 367 -27.55 -21.41 -0.03
CA ALA A 367 -28.37 -21.97 1.04
C ALA A 367 -29.83 -21.46 1.05
N ASP A 368 -30.07 -20.21 0.66
CA ASP A 368 -31.41 -19.63 0.55
C ASP A 368 -32.11 -19.89 -0.81
N GLY A 369 -31.43 -20.57 -1.74
CA GLY A 369 -31.96 -20.97 -3.05
C GLY A 369 -31.98 -19.87 -4.11
N ARG A 370 -31.37 -18.70 -3.85
CA ARG A 370 -31.22 -17.63 -4.85
C ARG A 370 -30.16 -17.97 -5.90
N LEU A 371 -29.14 -18.73 -5.52
CA LEU A 371 -28.15 -19.37 -6.39
C LEU A 371 -28.27 -20.89 -6.30
N SER A 372 -27.92 -21.58 -7.38
CA SER A 372 -27.88 -23.05 -7.43
C SER A 372 -26.52 -23.61 -7.01
N ARG A 373 -25.43 -22.93 -7.40
CA ARG A 373 -24.04 -23.27 -7.04
C ARG A 373 -23.08 -22.14 -7.40
N ILE A 374 -21.84 -22.27 -6.91
CA ILE A 374 -20.71 -21.38 -7.20
C ILE A 374 -19.65 -22.18 -7.96
N ILE A 375 -19.12 -21.64 -9.06
CA ILE A 375 -18.16 -22.33 -9.93
C ILE A 375 -17.05 -21.37 -10.33
N SER A 376 -15.80 -21.86 -10.27
CA SER A 376 -14.67 -21.18 -10.89
C SER A 376 -14.13 -22.01 -12.06
N ARG A 377 -14.17 -21.43 -13.26
CA ARG A 377 -13.69 -22.05 -14.51
C ARG A 377 -13.50 -20.99 -15.59
N ASN A 378 -12.89 -21.36 -16.71
CA ASN A 378 -12.87 -20.50 -17.89
C ASN A 378 -14.30 -20.18 -18.35
N VAL A 379 -14.52 -18.90 -18.68
CA VAL A 379 -15.80 -18.38 -19.18
C VAL A 379 -15.56 -17.84 -20.58
N GLY A 380 -16.35 -18.27 -21.56
CA GLY A 380 -16.27 -17.74 -22.92
C GLY A 380 -16.93 -16.36 -23.01
N VAL A 381 -16.48 -15.50 -23.92
CA VAL A 381 -17.08 -14.15 -24.10
C VAL A 381 -18.57 -14.22 -24.42
N HIS A 382 -18.96 -15.13 -25.32
CA HIS A 382 -20.37 -15.33 -25.66
C HIS A 382 -21.21 -15.79 -24.46
N GLU A 383 -20.66 -16.65 -23.60
CA GLU A 383 -21.31 -17.10 -22.37
C GLU A 383 -21.45 -15.94 -21.38
N GLY A 384 -20.39 -15.18 -21.14
CA GLY A 384 -20.41 -14.02 -20.24
C GLY A 384 -21.38 -12.93 -20.70
N LYS A 385 -21.46 -12.66 -22.00
CA LYS A 385 -22.42 -11.69 -22.58
C LYS A 385 -23.88 -12.20 -22.57
N ALA A 386 -24.10 -13.51 -22.44
CA ALA A 386 -25.42 -14.12 -22.35
C ALA A 386 -25.88 -14.36 -20.89
N ALA A 387 -25.09 -13.93 -19.90
CA ALA A 387 -25.41 -14.07 -18.49
C ALA A 387 -26.64 -13.21 -18.10
N ASP A 388 -27.37 -13.66 -17.07
CA ASP A 388 -28.49 -12.93 -16.47
C ASP A 388 -27.98 -11.72 -15.66
N GLU A 389 -26.80 -11.85 -15.05
CA GLU A 389 -26.09 -10.75 -14.39
C GLU A 389 -24.60 -10.81 -14.66
N MET A 390 -23.94 -9.65 -14.69
CA MET A 390 -22.48 -9.50 -14.69
C MET A 390 -22.10 -8.47 -13.63
N MET A 391 -20.95 -8.65 -12.98
CA MET A 391 -20.46 -7.73 -11.96
C MET A 391 -18.94 -7.65 -11.94
N LEU A 392 -18.43 -6.49 -11.52
CA LEU A 392 -17.02 -6.25 -11.20
C LEU A 392 -16.82 -6.41 -9.70
N ILE A 393 -15.70 -7.02 -9.30
CA ILE A 393 -15.39 -7.26 -7.90
C ILE A 393 -13.99 -6.75 -7.55
N GLY A 394 -13.87 -5.87 -6.57
CA GLY A 394 -12.57 -5.35 -6.13
C GLY A 394 -12.65 -4.45 -4.89
N SER A 395 -11.55 -4.33 -4.14
CA SER A 395 -11.54 -3.67 -2.82
C SER A 395 -11.97 -2.19 -2.83
N GLY A 396 -11.85 -1.50 -3.97
CA GLY A 396 -12.28 -0.10 -4.11
C GLY A 396 -13.72 0.10 -4.57
N ILE A 397 -14.41 -0.97 -5.00
CA ILE A 397 -15.79 -0.90 -5.52
C ILE A 397 -16.73 -1.95 -4.90
N LEU A 398 -16.17 -2.88 -4.12
CA LEU A 398 -16.80 -4.10 -3.61
C LEU A 398 -17.39 -4.95 -4.73
N VAL A 399 -18.69 -4.85 -4.97
CA VAL A 399 -19.42 -5.52 -6.05
C VAL A 399 -20.16 -4.46 -6.84
N LYS A 400 -19.83 -4.29 -8.12
CA LYS A 400 -20.45 -3.29 -9.00
C LYS A 400 -21.17 -3.97 -10.16
N PRO A 401 -22.50 -3.80 -10.29
CA PRO A 401 -23.25 -4.37 -11.41
C PRO A 401 -22.79 -3.84 -12.77
N VAL A 402 -22.76 -4.72 -13.77
CA VAL A 402 -22.52 -4.40 -15.18
C VAL A 402 -23.81 -4.64 -15.95
N VAL A 403 -24.34 -3.58 -16.56
CA VAL A 403 -25.62 -3.61 -17.29
C VAL A 403 -25.45 -3.73 -18.79
N GLN A 404 -24.25 -3.46 -19.30
CA GLN A 404 -23.92 -3.54 -20.72
C GLN A 404 -22.44 -3.89 -20.90
N TRP A 405 -22.16 -4.82 -21.80
CA TRP A 405 -20.81 -5.15 -22.27
C TRP A 405 -20.74 -5.02 -23.80
N ASP A 406 -19.92 -4.08 -24.26
CA ASP A 406 -19.85 -3.65 -25.66
C ASP A 406 -21.24 -3.18 -26.14
N ASP A 407 -21.76 -3.80 -27.20
CA ASP A 407 -23.08 -3.57 -27.77
C ASP A 407 -24.19 -4.42 -27.11
N LYS A 408 -23.85 -5.31 -26.16
CA LYS A 408 -24.80 -6.25 -25.54
C LYS A 408 -25.27 -5.78 -24.18
N ILE A 409 -26.59 -5.69 -24.04
CA ILE A 409 -27.25 -5.53 -22.74
C ILE A 409 -27.13 -6.84 -21.97
N ILE A 410 -26.72 -6.76 -20.71
CA ILE A 410 -26.64 -7.90 -19.80
C ILE A 410 -27.97 -8.06 -19.09
N GLY A 411 -28.55 -9.27 -19.09
CA GLY A 411 -29.85 -9.54 -18.49
C GLY A 411 -30.94 -8.57 -18.96
N SER A 412 -31.54 -7.85 -18.00
CA SER A 412 -32.57 -6.83 -18.26
C SER A 412 -32.01 -5.42 -18.54
N GLY A 413 -30.68 -5.24 -18.47
CA GLY A 413 -30.04 -3.93 -18.53
C GLY A 413 -30.22 -3.08 -17.28
N GLN A 414 -30.61 -3.69 -16.16
CA GLN A 414 -30.73 -3.08 -14.84
C GLN A 414 -29.78 -3.76 -13.85
N GLU A 415 -29.54 -3.14 -12.69
CA GLU A 415 -28.77 -3.76 -11.62
C GLU A 415 -29.42 -5.07 -11.15
N GLY A 416 -28.64 -6.14 -11.18
CA GLY A 416 -29.11 -7.48 -10.86
C GLY A 416 -29.28 -7.72 -9.34
N PRO A 417 -30.31 -8.48 -8.92
CA PRO A 417 -30.58 -8.74 -7.51
C PRO A 417 -29.50 -9.56 -6.80
N ILE A 418 -28.76 -10.43 -7.50
CA ILE A 418 -27.64 -11.18 -6.91
C ILE A 418 -26.45 -10.25 -6.69
N ALA A 419 -26.08 -9.42 -7.67
CA ALA A 419 -25.01 -8.44 -7.52
C ALA A 419 -25.27 -7.49 -6.33
N GLN A 420 -26.52 -7.02 -6.19
CA GLN A 420 -26.91 -6.17 -5.06
C GLN A 420 -26.81 -6.92 -3.72
N ALA A 421 -27.29 -8.16 -3.66
CA ALA A 421 -27.19 -8.95 -2.43
C ALA A 421 -25.74 -9.26 -2.04
N LEU A 422 -24.87 -9.54 -3.01
CA LEU A 422 -23.45 -9.75 -2.75
C LEU A 422 -22.76 -8.47 -2.28
N TYR A 423 -23.14 -7.31 -2.83
CA TYR A 423 -22.70 -6.00 -2.32
C TYR A 423 -23.12 -5.81 -0.85
N ASP A 424 -24.39 -6.05 -0.53
CA ASP A 424 -24.92 -5.87 0.82
C ASP A 424 -24.24 -6.84 1.81
N LEU A 425 -24.03 -8.10 1.40
CA LEU A 425 -23.34 -9.11 2.21
C LEU A 425 -21.90 -8.73 2.53
N ILE A 426 -21.12 -8.29 1.53
CA ILE A 426 -19.72 -7.90 1.80
C ILE A 426 -19.65 -6.60 2.60
N LEU A 427 -20.57 -5.67 2.38
CA LEU A 427 -20.65 -4.44 3.16
C LEU A 427 -20.95 -4.73 4.62
N GLU A 428 -21.91 -5.62 4.89
CA GLU A 428 -22.21 -6.07 6.24
C GLU A 428 -21.03 -6.83 6.85
N ASP A 429 -20.37 -7.70 6.08
CA ASP A 429 -19.18 -8.40 6.56
C ASP A 429 -18.02 -7.46 6.92
N MET A 430 -17.86 -6.33 6.21
CA MET A 430 -16.89 -5.30 6.58
C MET A 430 -17.25 -4.55 7.88
N ARG A 431 -18.55 -4.39 8.17
CA ARG A 431 -19.07 -3.67 9.36
C ARG A 431 -19.19 -4.54 10.61
N SER A 432 -19.58 -5.81 10.45
CA SER A 432 -19.96 -6.70 11.55
C SER A 432 -19.35 -8.10 11.45
N GLY A 433 -18.56 -8.38 10.40
CA GLY A 433 -17.89 -9.66 10.22
C GLY A 433 -16.93 -10.05 11.36
N PRO A 434 -16.52 -11.32 11.42
CA PRO A 434 -15.73 -11.84 12.52
C PRO A 434 -14.30 -11.26 12.57
N PRO A 435 -13.60 -11.37 13.71
CA PRO A 435 -12.21 -10.91 13.84
C PRO A 435 -11.21 -11.54 12.85
N SER A 436 -11.55 -12.68 12.23
CA SER A 436 -10.73 -13.33 11.20
C SER A 436 -10.64 -12.55 9.89
N VAL A 437 -11.56 -11.60 9.65
CA VAL A 437 -11.57 -10.73 8.46
C VAL A 437 -11.50 -9.25 8.83
N ARG A 438 -11.51 -8.91 10.12
CA ARG A 438 -11.48 -7.53 10.61
C ARG A 438 -10.50 -7.37 11.75
N ILE A 439 -9.50 -6.52 11.55
CA ILE A 439 -8.52 -6.16 12.57
C ILE A 439 -8.86 -4.78 13.10
N ARG A 440 -9.24 -4.72 14.38
CA ARG A 440 -9.47 -3.44 15.06
C ARG A 440 -8.16 -2.66 15.18
N VAL A 441 -8.18 -1.40 14.76
CA VAL A 441 -7.07 -0.47 14.95
C VAL A 441 -7.24 0.24 16.30
N SER A 442 -6.15 0.37 17.05
CA SER A 442 -6.11 1.18 18.27
C SER A 442 -5.63 2.58 17.89
N TYR A 443 -6.56 3.53 17.82
CA TYR A 443 -6.30 4.93 17.46
C TYR A 443 -5.82 5.76 18.64
#